data_AF-A0A0C9Z6G9-F1
#
_entry.id   AF-A0A0C9Z6G9-F1
#
_cell.length_a   1.000
_cell.length_b   1.000
_cell.length_c   1.000
_cell.angle_alpha   90.00
_cell.angle_beta   90.00
_cell.angle_gamma   90.00
#
_symmetry.space_group_name_H-M   'P 1'
#
loop_
_entity.id
_entity.type
_entity.pdbx_description
1 polymer ?
#
loop_
_entity_poly.entity_id
_entity_poly.type
_entity_poly.pdbx_seq_one_letter_code
_entity_poly.pdbx_strand_id
1 'polypeptide(L)'
;RDRRDCIELQINHWDAQMPRLVEAYLDFRSRSSDNGFSVEEHPEVFVMPENPWRKASLMARPHHTFPNENLIYHRYLGCSPIYPTIAISLRTLTIFRQACRACPHFSIHAQCKTLCHFHNMPYRPYLFQQLTQAFDVYLEIIHCVDQKIRVALNQSAREWRLRNECPACFYRVEDEPTLTFDWFVSIDGNNSLKRWDTRVYGTVPRADHCTARSTYWLSNEEVDNFKYEVKARQVFLI
;
A
#
# COMPACT_ATOMS: atom_id res chain seq x y z
N ARG A 1 -20.97 -16.68 -12.16
CA ARG A 1 -19.70 -16.28 -11.52
C ARG A 1 -20.05 -15.21 -10.51
N ASP A 2 -19.80 -15.49 -9.23
CA ASP A 2 -20.02 -14.50 -8.18
C ASP A 2 -18.93 -13.41 -8.28
N ARG A 3 -19.23 -12.21 -7.79
CA ARG A 3 -18.27 -11.10 -7.71
C ARG A 3 -17.02 -11.50 -6.92
N ARG A 4 -17.17 -12.37 -5.92
CA ARG A 4 -16.07 -12.90 -5.11
C ARG A 4 -15.09 -13.72 -5.94
N ASP A 5 -15.60 -14.67 -6.73
CA ASP A 5 -14.78 -15.51 -7.62
C ASP A 5 -13.92 -14.66 -8.57
N CYS A 6 -14.50 -13.59 -9.13
CA CYS A 6 -13.78 -12.69 -10.04
C CYS A 6 -12.66 -11.92 -9.34
N ILE A 7 -12.87 -11.49 -8.08
CA ILE A 7 -11.86 -10.79 -7.29
C ILE A 7 -10.74 -11.74 -6.91
N GLU A 8 -11.06 -12.95 -6.46
CA GLU A 8 -10.09 -13.97 -6.07
C GLU A 8 -9.20 -14.41 -7.24
N LEU A 9 -9.80 -14.63 -8.42
CA LEU A 9 -9.03 -14.89 -9.64
C LEU A 9 -8.10 -13.74 -9.98
N GLN A 10 -8.55 -12.49 -9.85
CA GLN A 10 -7.72 -11.32 -10.12
C GLN A 10 -6.52 -11.24 -9.14
N ILE A 11 -6.76 -11.52 -7.85
CA ILE A 11 -5.71 -11.58 -6.82
C ILE A 11 -4.69 -12.67 -7.17
N ASN A 12 -5.15 -13.88 -7.46
CA ASN A 12 -4.26 -15.00 -7.83
C ASN A 12 -3.40 -14.67 -9.07
N HIS A 13 -3.94 -13.94 -10.05
CA HIS A 13 -3.17 -13.50 -11.20
C HIS A 13 -2.12 -12.43 -10.85
N TRP A 14 -2.38 -11.53 -9.90
CA TRP A 14 -1.37 -10.58 -9.42
C TRP A 14 -0.29 -11.27 -8.60
N ASP A 15 -0.69 -12.18 -7.71
CA ASP A 15 0.24 -12.93 -6.85
C ASP A 15 1.23 -13.75 -7.67
N ALA A 16 0.77 -14.39 -8.75
CA ALA A 16 1.63 -15.14 -9.67
C ALA A 16 2.70 -14.26 -10.37
N GLN A 17 2.41 -12.97 -10.57
CA GLN A 17 3.32 -12.04 -11.24
C GLN A 17 4.21 -11.26 -10.26
N MET A 18 3.78 -11.11 -9.01
CA MET A 18 4.38 -10.18 -8.03
C MET A 18 5.91 -10.32 -7.89
N PRO A 19 6.51 -11.53 -7.80
CA PRO A 19 7.96 -11.67 -7.71
C PRO A 19 8.70 -11.03 -8.89
N ARG A 20 8.17 -11.16 -10.11
CA ARG A 20 8.73 -10.56 -11.33
C ARG A 20 8.53 -9.05 -11.37
N LEU A 21 7.38 -8.56 -10.93
CA LEU A 21 7.10 -7.12 -10.87
C LEU A 21 8.04 -6.40 -9.89
N VAL A 22 8.35 -7.04 -8.76
CA VAL A 22 9.31 -6.51 -7.77
C VAL A 22 10.72 -6.43 -8.37
N GLU A 23 11.19 -7.46 -9.06
CA GLU A 23 12.48 -7.43 -9.75
C GLU A 23 12.53 -6.36 -10.84
N ALA A 24 11.50 -6.27 -11.68
CA ALA A 24 11.40 -5.23 -12.71
C ALA A 24 11.40 -3.82 -12.11
N TYR A 25 10.75 -3.63 -10.94
CA TYR A 25 10.75 -2.36 -10.24
C TYR A 25 12.13 -2.00 -9.69
N LEU A 26 12.84 -2.95 -9.09
CA LEU A 26 14.22 -2.74 -8.61
C LEU A 26 15.18 -2.41 -9.76
N ASP A 27 15.09 -3.15 -10.87
CA ASP A 27 15.85 -2.85 -12.09
C ASP A 27 15.58 -1.43 -12.60
N PHE A 28 14.29 -1.04 -12.72
CA PHE A 28 13.90 0.33 -13.07
C PHE A 28 14.51 1.39 -12.13
N ARG A 29 14.47 1.16 -10.81
CA ARG A 29 15.02 2.08 -9.81
C ARG A 29 16.54 2.20 -9.91
N SER A 30 17.25 1.10 -10.20
CA SER A 30 18.69 1.11 -10.38
C SER A 30 19.11 1.96 -11.59
N ARG A 31 18.41 1.83 -12.72
CA ARG A 31 18.64 2.61 -13.95
C ARG A 31 18.31 4.09 -13.81
N SER A 32 17.37 4.43 -12.92
CA SER A 32 16.95 5.82 -12.69
C SER A 32 17.98 6.65 -11.91
N SER A 33 18.95 6.01 -11.25
CA SER A 33 20.02 6.70 -10.53
C SER A 33 21.10 7.27 -11.46
N ASP A 34 21.13 6.86 -12.72
CA ASP A 34 22.25 7.09 -13.63
C ASP A 34 22.03 8.21 -14.67
N ASN A 35 20.95 9.00 -14.57
CA ASN A 35 20.75 10.15 -15.46
C ASN A 35 20.09 11.31 -14.74
N GLY A 36 20.88 12.38 -14.54
CA GLY A 36 20.37 13.72 -14.28
C GLY A 36 19.27 14.06 -15.30
N PHE A 37 18.19 14.64 -14.79
CA PHE A 37 17.02 15.17 -15.52
C PHE A 37 17.25 15.36 -17.03
N SER A 38 17.05 14.30 -17.80
CA SER A 38 16.85 14.42 -19.24
C SER A 38 15.37 14.72 -19.43
N VAL A 39 15.12 16.02 -19.58
CA VAL A 39 13.85 16.65 -19.88
C VAL A 39 13.38 16.14 -21.24
N GLU A 40 12.50 15.13 -21.25
CA GLU A 40 11.42 14.92 -22.22
C GLU A 40 10.57 13.69 -21.83
N GLU A 41 10.11 13.64 -20.58
CA GLU A 41 9.03 12.72 -20.20
C GLU A 41 7.89 13.56 -19.63
N HIS A 42 6.98 13.94 -20.52
CA HIS A 42 5.66 14.42 -20.12
C HIS A 42 5.07 13.44 -19.09
N PRO A 43 4.45 13.93 -18.00
CA PRO A 43 3.91 13.10 -16.93
C PRO A 43 2.62 12.38 -17.36
N GLU A 44 2.56 11.78 -18.54
CA GLU A 44 1.28 11.45 -19.17
C GLU A 44 1.38 10.25 -20.12
N VAL A 45 0.96 9.06 -19.68
CA VAL A 45 0.20 8.14 -20.54
C VAL A 45 -0.76 7.30 -19.67
N PHE A 46 -2.05 7.39 -20.00
CA PHE A 46 -3.13 6.45 -19.71
C PHE A 46 -3.43 5.80 -21.08
N VAL A 47 -3.27 4.49 -21.23
CA VAL A 47 -3.49 3.83 -22.53
C VAL A 47 -4.94 3.33 -22.60
N MET A 48 -5.72 3.70 -23.62
CA MET A 48 -6.84 2.96 -24.24
C MET A 48 -7.50 3.84 -25.35
N PRO A 49 -8.23 3.27 -26.32
CA PRO A 49 -8.33 3.83 -27.67
C PRO A 49 -9.31 5.01 -27.74
N GLU A 50 -9.06 5.88 -28.72
CA GLU A 50 -9.90 7.00 -29.18
C GLU A 50 -9.71 8.34 -28.42
N ASN A 51 -8.52 8.92 -28.60
CA ASN A 51 -8.12 10.35 -28.57
C ASN A 51 -8.58 11.31 -27.43
N PRO A 52 -7.70 12.24 -26.98
CA PRO A 52 -6.28 12.38 -27.26
C PRO A 52 -5.46 11.68 -26.16
N TRP A 53 -5.20 10.39 -26.36
CA TRP A 53 -4.28 9.58 -25.55
C TRP A 53 -3.15 9.10 -26.47
N ARG A 54 -1.87 9.27 -26.06
CA ARG A 54 -0.73 8.80 -26.85
C ARG A 54 -0.72 7.26 -26.87
N LYS A 55 -0.99 6.66 -28.02
CA LYS A 55 -0.77 5.22 -28.24
C LYS A 55 0.75 4.98 -28.30
N ALA A 56 1.32 4.47 -27.21
CA ALA A 56 2.71 4.02 -27.19
C ALA A 56 2.76 2.52 -27.49
N SER A 57 3.46 2.15 -28.57
CA SER A 57 3.88 0.75 -28.76
C SER A 57 5.17 0.55 -27.98
N LEU A 58 5.10 -0.19 -26.88
CA LEU A 58 6.29 -0.51 -26.09
C LEU A 58 6.97 -1.71 -26.71
N MET A 59 8.29 -1.60 -26.93
CA MET A 59 9.08 -2.74 -27.39
C MET A 59 9.03 -3.85 -26.34
N ALA A 60 8.57 -5.02 -26.75
CA ALA A 60 8.56 -6.21 -25.90
C ALA A 60 9.99 -6.70 -25.68
N ARG A 61 10.33 -6.98 -24.43
CA ARG A 61 11.60 -7.64 -24.10
C ARG A 61 11.42 -9.15 -24.15
N PRO A 62 12.38 -9.91 -24.73
CA PRO A 62 12.26 -11.36 -24.88
C PRO A 62 12.25 -12.13 -23.56
N HIS A 63 12.76 -11.53 -22.48
CA HIS A 63 12.82 -12.17 -21.15
C HIS A 63 11.61 -11.85 -20.26
N HIS A 64 10.74 -10.90 -20.65
CA HIS A 64 9.56 -10.57 -19.87
C HIS A 64 8.45 -11.57 -20.15
N THR A 65 7.96 -12.21 -19.08
CA THR A 65 6.89 -13.21 -19.17
C THR A 65 5.52 -12.55 -19.11
N PHE A 66 5.41 -11.44 -18.38
CA PHE A 66 4.14 -10.76 -18.14
C PHE A 66 4.09 -9.37 -18.79
N PRO A 67 2.91 -8.93 -19.29
CA PRO A 67 2.76 -7.58 -19.83
C PRO A 67 3.14 -6.49 -18.81
N ASN A 68 2.78 -6.69 -17.54
CA ASN A 68 3.07 -5.74 -16.46
C ASN A 68 4.56 -5.64 -16.14
N GLU A 69 5.33 -6.72 -16.33
CA GLU A 69 6.79 -6.69 -16.20
C GLU A 69 7.40 -5.76 -17.26
N ASN A 70 6.92 -5.88 -18.50
CA ASN A 70 7.33 -4.99 -19.59
C ASN A 70 6.89 -3.54 -19.37
N LEU A 71 5.68 -3.31 -18.84
CA LEU A 71 5.21 -1.97 -18.50
C LEU A 71 6.12 -1.32 -17.44
N ILE A 72 6.45 -2.04 -16.36
CA ILE A 72 7.29 -1.52 -15.28
C ILE A 72 8.69 -1.18 -15.78
N TYR A 73 9.26 -2.03 -16.63
CA TYR A 73 10.53 -1.76 -17.28
C TYR A 73 10.55 -0.42 -18.03
N HIS A 74 9.41 -0.06 -18.63
CA HIS A 74 9.15 1.20 -19.34
C HIS A 74 8.52 2.29 -18.45
N ARG A 75 8.58 2.16 -17.12
CA ARG A 75 8.12 3.16 -16.13
C ARG A 75 6.60 3.28 -15.94
N TYR A 76 5.83 2.29 -16.38
CA TYR A 76 4.37 2.25 -16.25
C TYR A 76 3.91 1.01 -15.47
N LEU A 77 2.70 1.05 -14.92
CA LEU A 77 2.07 -0.09 -14.27
C LEU A 77 0.66 -0.26 -14.82
N GLY A 78 0.32 -1.47 -15.25
CA GLY A 78 -1.01 -1.77 -15.77
C GLY A 78 -2.07 -1.83 -14.67
N CYS A 79 -3.31 -1.56 -15.04
CA CYS A 79 -4.47 -1.63 -14.16
C CYS A 79 -5.13 -3.03 -14.13
N SER A 80 -4.59 -4.00 -14.88
CA SER A 80 -5.08 -5.38 -14.97
C SER A 80 -3.91 -6.36 -15.10
N PRO A 81 -3.99 -7.55 -14.48
CA PRO A 81 -2.85 -8.48 -14.46
C PRO A 81 -2.60 -9.15 -15.81
N ILE A 82 -3.65 -9.47 -16.58
CA ILE A 82 -3.52 -10.27 -17.82
C ILE A 82 -3.50 -9.36 -19.04
N TYR A 83 -4.48 -8.47 -19.13
CA TYR A 83 -4.66 -7.59 -20.29
C TYR A 83 -4.74 -6.14 -19.80
N PRO A 84 -3.59 -5.52 -19.47
CA PRO A 84 -3.55 -4.12 -19.07
C PRO A 84 -3.86 -3.25 -20.28
N THR A 85 -5.13 -2.87 -20.38
CA THR A 85 -5.64 -1.92 -21.34
C THR A 85 -5.11 -0.54 -21.01
N ILE A 86 -5.22 -0.18 -19.72
CA ILE A 86 -4.74 1.05 -19.12
C ILE A 86 -3.48 0.78 -18.30
N ALA A 87 -2.52 1.70 -18.42
CA ALA A 87 -1.36 1.77 -17.57
C ALA A 87 -1.18 3.18 -17.04
N ILE A 88 -0.60 3.31 -15.85
CA ILE A 88 -0.35 4.57 -15.15
C ILE A 88 1.14 4.66 -14.88
N SER A 89 1.72 5.85 -15.04
CA SER A 89 3.16 6.01 -14.79
C SER A 89 3.50 5.75 -13.31
N LEU A 90 4.62 5.08 -13.06
CA LEU A 90 5.13 4.85 -11.70
C LEU A 90 5.42 6.17 -10.98
N ARG A 91 5.78 7.22 -11.71
CA ARG A 91 5.97 8.58 -11.18
C ARG A 91 4.67 9.14 -10.62
N THR A 92 3.56 9.03 -11.36
CA THR A 92 2.23 9.47 -10.91
C THR A 92 1.81 8.74 -9.64
N LEU A 93 1.99 7.41 -9.59
CA LEU A 93 1.66 6.60 -8.41
C LEU A 93 2.55 6.97 -7.21
N THR A 94 3.83 7.27 -7.45
CA THR A 94 4.77 7.74 -6.43
C THR A 94 4.34 9.10 -5.87
N ILE A 95 4.02 10.06 -6.73
CA ILE A 95 3.54 11.39 -6.32
C ILE A 95 2.26 11.26 -5.51
N PHE A 96 1.30 10.45 -5.98
CA PHE A 96 0.05 10.25 -5.26
C PHE A 96 0.28 9.65 -3.87
N ARG A 97 1.16 8.64 -3.74
CA ARG A 97 1.55 8.09 -2.43
C ARG A 97 2.12 9.15 -1.48
N GLN A 98 2.96 10.08 -1.97
CA GLN A 98 3.47 11.16 -1.13
C GLN A 98 2.39 12.20 -0.80
N ALA A 99 1.48 12.50 -1.74
CA ALA A 99 0.35 13.39 -1.49
C ALA A 99 -0.55 12.87 -0.37
N CYS A 100 -0.87 11.57 -0.36
CA CYS A 100 -1.65 10.95 0.73
C CYS A 100 -0.94 11.01 2.09
N ARG A 101 0.40 10.98 2.11
CA ARG A 101 1.18 11.13 3.35
C ARG A 101 1.18 12.56 3.87
N ALA A 102 1.28 13.54 2.99
CA ALA A 102 1.26 14.96 3.34
C ALA A 102 -0.16 15.44 3.70
N CYS A 103 -1.18 14.90 3.03
CA CYS A 103 -2.58 15.28 3.22
C CYS A 103 -3.46 14.02 3.19
N PRO A 104 -3.80 13.44 4.36
CA PRO A 104 -4.67 12.26 4.44
C PRO A 104 -6.07 12.48 3.86
N HIS A 105 -6.52 13.73 3.74
CA HIS A 105 -7.80 14.09 3.12
C HIS A 105 -7.76 14.02 1.58
N PHE A 106 -6.59 13.90 0.97
CA PHE A 106 -6.46 13.82 -0.48
C PHE A 106 -6.83 12.41 -0.98
N SER A 107 -8.09 12.28 -1.40
CA SER A 107 -8.66 10.99 -1.83
C SER A 107 -8.19 10.56 -3.23
N ILE A 108 -8.22 9.25 -3.47
CA ILE A 108 -7.98 8.67 -4.80
C ILE A 108 -9.01 9.12 -5.85
N HIS A 109 -10.23 9.47 -5.41
CA HIS A 109 -11.23 10.07 -6.28
C HIS A 109 -10.82 11.49 -6.73
N ALA A 110 -10.28 12.30 -5.81
CA ALA A 110 -9.74 13.61 -6.15
C ALA A 110 -8.56 13.47 -7.12
N GLN A 111 -7.62 12.56 -6.85
CA GLN A 111 -6.52 12.28 -7.78
C GLN A 111 -7.01 11.84 -9.17
N CYS A 112 -8.00 10.95 -9.24
CA CYS A 112 -8.57 10.52 -10.51
C CYS A 112 -9.16 11.71 -11.30
N LYS A 113 -9.91 12.60 -10.63
CA LYS A 113 -10.45 13.81 -11.26
C LYS A 113 -9.35 14.78 -11.68
N THR A 114 -8.32 14.95 -10.86
CA THR A 114 -7.14 15.76 -11.18
C THR A 114 -6.46 15.26 -12.44
N LEU A 115 -6.23 13.95 -12.56
CA LEU A 115 -5.69 13.34 -13.79
C LEU A 115 -6.61 13.56 -14.99
N CYS A 116 -7.92 13.36 -14.83
CA CYS A 116 -8.88 13.63 -15.91
C CYS A 116 -8.81 15.10 -16.36
N HIS A 117 -8.71 16.04 -15.43
CA HIS A 117 -8.62 17.47 -15.73
C HIS A 117 -7.30 17.84 -16.43
N PHE A 118 -6.16 17.28 -15.99
CA PHE A 118 -4.88 17.44 -16.68
C PHE A 118 -4.94 16.98 -18.14
N HIS A 119 -5.66 15.88 -18.40
CA HIS A 119 -5.85 15.36 -19.75
C HIS A 119 -7.04 15.97 -20.50
N ASN A 120 -7.67 17.04 -19.99
CA ASN A 120 -8.86 17.68 -20.58
C ASN A 120 -10.01 16.70 -20.86
N MET A 121 -10.24 15.77 -19.94
CA MET A 121 -11.21 14.68 -20.09
C MET A 121 -12.31 14.74 -19.03
N PRO A 122 -13.55 14.33 -19.38
CA PRO A 122 -14.59 14.11 -18.39
C PRO A 122 -14.25 12.90 -17.51
N TYR A 123 -14.53 13.03 -16.22
CA TYR A 123 -14.42 11.91 -15.27
C TYR A 123 -15.31 10.74 -15.71
N ARG A 124 -14.75 9.52 -15.68
CA ARG A 124 -15.50 8.28 -15.92
C ARG A 124 -15.31 7.33 -14.74
N PRO A 125 -16.38 6.73 -14.17
CA PRO A 125 -16.28 5.88 -12.98
C PRO A 125 -15.32 4.68 -13.11
N TYR A 126 -15.13 4.13 -14.31
CA TYR A 126 -14.18 3.03 -14.49
C TYR A 126 -12.72 3.47 -14.30
N LEU A 127 -12.37 4.74 -14.59
CA LEU A 127 -11.01 5.25 -14.41
C LEU A 127 -10.61 5.28 -12.94
N PHE A 128 -11.57 5.56 -12.06
CA PHE A 128 -11.39 5.44 -10.62
C PHE A 128 -11.03 4.01 -10.21
N GLN A 129 -11.78 3.02 -10.72
CA GLN A 129 -11.50 1.61 -10.43
C GLN A 129 -10.12 1.19 -10.94
N GLN A 130 -9.75 1.62 -12.15
CA GLN A 130 -8.46 1.32 -12.76
C GLN A 130 -7.29 1.96 -11.98
N LEU A 131 -7.45 3.21 -11.54
CA LEU A 131 -6.46 3.89 -10.69
C LEU A 131 -6.30 3.18 -9.35
N THR A 132 -7.41 2.81 -8.70
CA THR A 132 -7.39 2.04 -7.46
C THR A 132 -6.65 0.72 -7.64
N GLN A 133 -6.99 -0.07 -8.67
CA GLN A 133 -6.33 -1.35 -8.94
C GLN A 133 -4.82 -1.20 -9.17
N ALA A 134 -4.39 -0.24 -9.99
CA ALA A 134 -2.96 0.01 -10.21
C ALA A 134 -2.26 0.52 -8.93
N PHE A 135 -2.92 1.35 -8.14
CA PHE A 135 -2.35 1.88 -6.90
C PHE A 135 -2.17 0.79 -5.83
N ASP A 136 -3.15 -0.10 -5.68
CA ASP A 136 -3.06 -1.23 -4.74
C ASP A 136 -1.88 -2.15 -5.09
N VAL A 137 -1.72 -2.49 -6.38
CA VAL A 137 -0.59 -3.29 -6.88
C VAL A 137 0.74 -2.56 -6.69
N TYR A 138 0.77 -1.24 -6.93
CA TYR A 138 1.96 -0.44 -6.66
C TYR A 138 2.36 -0.46 -5.18
N LEU A 139 1.39 -0.31 -4.26
CA LEU A 139 1.65 -0.42 -2.84
C LEU A 139 2.16 -1.82 -2.45
N GLU A 140 1.64 -2.88 -3.08
CA GLU A 140 2.15 -4.25 -2.90
C GLU A 140 3.60 -4.38 -3.35
N ILE A 141 3.95 -3.89 -4.55
CA ILE A 141 5.33 -3.91 -5.06
C ILE A 141 6.27 -3.23 -4.07
N ILE A 142 5.91 -2.03 -3.61
CA ILE A 142 6.67 -1.30 -2.60
C ILE A 142 6.81 -2.11 -1.31
N HIS A 143 5.73 -2.74 -0.84
CA HIS A 143 5.76 -3.55 0.37
C HIS A 143 6.74 -4.71 0.26
N CYS A 144 6.70 -5.46 -0.84
CA CYS A 144 7.64 -6.55 -1.11
C CYS A 144 9.09 -6.05 -1.22
N VAL A 145 9.31 -4.86 -1.80
CA VAL A 145 10.64 -4.22 -1.82
C VAL A 145 11.10 -3.90 -0.40
N ASP A 146 10.26 -3.29 0.43
CA ASP A 146 10.58 -2.98 1.83
C ASP A 146 10.91 -4.27 2.61
N GLN A 147 10.23 -5.38 2.34
CA GLN A 147 10.55 -6.69 2.91
C GLN A 147 11.92 -7.18 2.48
N LYS A 148 12.27 -7.09 1.19
CA LYS A 148 13.61 -7.46 0.68
C LYS A 148 14.70 -6.60 1.32
N ILE A 149 14.48 -5.30 1.46
CA ILE A 149 15.40 -4.38 2.13
C ILE A 149 15.61 -4.81 3.59
N ARG A 150 14.53 -5.12 4.33
CA ARG A 150 14.66 -5.60 5.70
C ARG A 150 15.45 -6.89 5.80
N VAL A 151 15.22 -7.85 4.91
CA VAL A 151 16.02 -9.09 4.87
C VAL A 151 17.50 -8.77 4.62
N ALA A 152 17.80 -7.91 3.65
CA ALA A 152 19.18 -7.52 3.33
C ALA A 152 19.88 -6.79 4.49
N LEU A 153 19.13 -6.02 5.28
CA LEU A 153 19.64 -5.31 6.46
C LEU A 153 19.64 -6.18 7.75
N ASN A 154 19.31 -7.48 7.65
CA ASN A 154 19.15 -8.40 8.80
C ASN A 154 18.08 -7.94 9.82
N GLN A 155 17.01 -7.31 9.32
CA GLN A 155 15.90 -6.72 10.09
C GLN A 155 14.58 -7.52 9.95
N SER A 156 14.65 -8.77 9.48
CA SER A 156 13.47 -9.59 9.17
C SER A 156 12.89 -10.34 10.37
N ALA A 157 13.60 -10.41 11.49
CA ALA A 157 13.11 -11.12 12.67
C ALA A 157 11.84 -10.45 13.23
N ARG A 158 10.88 -11.26 13.68
CA ARG A 158 9.58 -10.79 14.18
C ARG A 158 9.71 -9.74 15.29
N GLU A 159 10.62 -9.99 16.24
CA GLU A 159 10.90 -9.10 17.36
C GLU A 159 11.98 -8.06 17.04
N TRP A 160 12.51 -8.02 15.81
CA TRP A 160 13.61 -7.12 15.47
C TRP A 160 13.26 -5.69 15.82
N ARG A 161 12.04 -5.25 15.48
CA ARG A 161 11.56 -3.91 15.83
C ARG A 161 11.46 -3.70 17.34
N LEU A 162 10.89 -4.64 18.09
CA LEU A 162 10.77 -4.51 19.54
C LEU A 162 12.15 -4.36 20.22
N ARG A 163 13.16 -5.03 19.66
CA ARG A 163 14.54 -5.01 20.18
C ARG A 163 15.38 -3.84 19.69
N ASN A 164 15.10 -3.29 18.50
CA ASN A 164 15.99 -2.36 17.80
C ASN A 164 15.32 -1.07 17.30
N GLU A 165 14.02 -1.08 17.02
CA GLU A 165 13.28 0.14 16.69
C GLU A 165 12.86 0.83 17.98
N CYS A 166 13.09 2.13 18.02
CA CYS A 166 12.64 2.99 19.09
C CYS A 166 11.10 2.99 19.14
N PRO A 167 10.45 2.49 20.22
CA PRO A 167 9.00 2.55 20.35
C PRO A 167 8.66 3.97 20.79
N ALA A 168 8.70 4.91 19.85
CA ALA A 168 8.43 6.33 19.99
C ALA A 168 9.23 7.16 21.04
N CYS A 169 9.93 6.54 22.01
CA CYS A 169 11.19 6.97 22.69
C CYS A 169 11.48 6.36 24.07
N PHE A 170 11.18 5.07 24.33
CA PHE A 170 11.67 4.39 25.55
C PHE A 170 13.21 4.26 25.67
N TYR A 171 13.97 4.88 24.76
CA TYR A 171 15.42 4.92 24.82
C TYR A 171 15.85 6.00 25.82
N ARG A 172 16.32 5.57 27.00
CA ARG A 172 16.94 6.48 27.97
C ARG A 172 18.39 6.71 27.58
N VAL A 173 18.77 7.98 27.41
CA VAL A 173 20.20 8.34 27.24
C VAL A 173 20.93 8.23 28.59
N GLU A 174 22.24 7.99 28.55
CA GLU A 174 23.06 8.11 29.75
C GLU A 174 22.87 9.51 30.35
N ASP A 175 22.66 9.56 31.66
CA ASP A 175 22.37 10.77 32.43
C ASP A 175 21.03 11.48 32.16
N GLU A 176 20.03 10.79 31.57
CA GLU A 176 18.68 11.35 31.48
C GLU A 176 18.04 11.52 32.87
N PRO A 177 17.60 12.72 33.27
CA PRO A 177 16.99 12.94 34.58
C PRO A 177 15.64 12.24 34.69
N THR A 178 15.37 11.62 35.83
CA THR A 178 14.07 10.98 36.10
C THR A 178 12.94 12.01 36.02
N LEU A 179 12.01 11.82 35.09
CA LEU A 179 10.83 12.66 34.94
C LEU A 179 9.74 12.17 35.92
N THR A 180 8.89 13.08 36.40
CA THR A 180 7.71 12.71 37.22
C THR A 180 6.73 11.83 36.44
N PHE A 181 6.65 12.05 35.13
CA PHE A 181 5.90 11.23 34.18
C PHE A 181 6.81 10.90 33.00
N ASP A 182 7.23 9.63 32.89
CA ASP A 182 8.15 9.17 31.85
C ASP A 182 7.51 9.09 30.46
N TRP A 183 6.17 9.10 30.39
CA TRP A 183 5.45 8.90 29.14
C TRP A 183 4.05 9.51 29.17
N PHE A 184 3.74 10.28 28.14
CA PHE A 184 2.38 10.71 27.83
C PHE A 184 1.92 10.02 26.56
N VAL A 185 0.88 9.19 26.68
CA VAL A 185 0.25 8.54 25.54
C VAL A 185 -1.14 9.08 25.31
N SER A 186 -1.40 9.50 24.07
CA SER A 186 -2.74 9.75 23.56
C SER A 186 -3.12 8.60 22.64
N ILE A 187 -3.88 7.65 23.20
CA ILE A 187 -4.42 6.54 22.42
C ILE A 187 -5.79 6.97 21.93
N ASP A 188 -5.97 7.10 20.62
CA ASP A 188 -7.32 7.12 20.06
C ASP A 188 -7.91 5.73 20.28
N GLY A 189 -8.79 5.58 21.27
CA GLY A 189 -9.46 4.32 21.61
C GLY A 189 -10.40 3.80 20.52
N ASN A 190 -10.31 4.36 19.30
CA ASN A 190 -11.12 4.05 18.14
C ASN A 190 -12.62 4.06 18.49
N ASN A 191 -13.01 5.02 19.33
CA ASN A 191 -14.38 5.14 19.84
C ASN A 191 -15.38 5.51 18.74
N SER A 192 -14.91 5.95 17.57
CA SER A 192 -15.72 6.18 16.38
C SER A 192 -16.37 4.88 15.87
N LEU A 193 -15.67 3.73 15.96
CA LEU A 193 -16.22 2.44 15.55
C LEU A 193 -17.35 1.96 16.46
N LYS A 194 -17.31 2.35 17.75
CA LYS A 194 -18.35 2.02 18.75
C LYS A 194 -19.64 2.82 18.59
N ARG A 195 -19.69 3.81 17.69
CA ARG A 195 -20.85 4.71 17.50
C ARG A 195 -21.78 4.30 16.35
N TRP A 196 -21.47 3.21 15.65
CA TRP A 196 -22.28 2.75 14.52
C TRP A 196 -23.26 1.67 14.99
N ASP A 197 -24.55 1.96 14.85
CA ASP A 197 -25.65 1.04 15.17
C ASP A 197 -25.53 -0.25 14.32
N THR A 198 -25.80 -1.41 14.91
CA THR A 198 -25.81 -2.72 14.24
C THR A 198 -26.74 -2.76 13.02
N ARG A 199 -27.75 -1.89 12.96
CA ARG A 199 -28.62 -1.69 11.80
C ARG A 199 -27.88 -1.13 10.57
N VAL A 200 -26.73 -0.47 10.76
CA VAL A 200 -25.92 0.08 9.66
C VAL A 200 -25.04 -0.98 8.99
N TYR A 201 -24.57 -1.98 9.74
CA TYR A 201 -23.71 -3.04 9.19
C TYR A 201 -24.47 -4.20 8.54
N GLY A 202 -25.80 -4.23 8.66
CA GLY A 202 -26.61 -5.38 8.30
C GLY A 202 -26.39 -6.53 9.29
N THR A 203 -27.32 -7.49 9.32
CA THR A 203 -27.26 -8.65 10.23
C THR A 203 -26.30 -9.74 9.75
N VAL A 204 -25.73 -9.60 8.56
CA VAL A 204 -24.80 -10.57 7.98
C VAL A 204 -23.37 -10.13 8.25
N PRO A 205 -22.61 -10.87 9.08
CA PRO A 205 -21.19 -10.60 9.27
C PRO A 205 -20.47 -10.60 7.92
N ARG A 206 -19.81 -9.50 7.58
CA ARG A 206 -18.84 -9.49 6.50
C ARG A 206 -17.52 -9.96 7.07
N ALA A 207 -17.22 -11.24 6.89
CA ALA A 207 -15.91 -11.77 7.24
C ALA A 207 -14.85 -11.03 6.41
N ASP A 208 -13.97 -10.30 7.09
CA ASP A 208 -12.76 -9.77 6.51
C ASP A 208 -11.64 -10.79 6.79
N HIS A 209 -11.15 -11.43 5.73
CA HIS A 209 -10.06 -12.40 5.83
C HIS A 209 -8.68 -11.73 5.71
N CYS A 210 -8.63 -10.39 5.55
CA CYS A 210 -7.38 -9.67 5.49
C CYS A 210 -6.64 -9.78 6.83
N THR A 211 -5.41 -10.26 6.79
CA THR A 211 -4.51 -10.26 7.94
C THR A 211 -3.63 -9.02 7.91
N ALA A 212 -3.38 -8.45 9.09
CA ALA A 212 -2.49 -7.32 9.20
C ALA A 212 -1.07 -7.72 8.79
N ARG A 213 -0.49 -6.99 7.83
CA ARG A 213 0.84 -7.30 7.26
C ARG A 213 2.02 -6.77 8.08
N SER A 214 1.74 -6.09 9.19
CA SER A 214 2.76 -5.46 10.03
C SER A 214 2.88 -6.15 11.37
N THR A 215 4.11 -6.25 11.87
CA THR A 215 4.42 -6.72 13.23
C THR A 215 3.90 -5.80 14.35
N TYR A 216 3.26 -4.67 14.00
CA TYR A 216 2.54 -3.81 14.96
C TYR A 216 1.22 -4.44 15.44
N TRP A 217 0.65 -5.35 14.65
CA TRP A 217 -0.61 -5.99 14.98
C TRP A 217 -0.33 -7.39 15.52
N LEU A 218 -0.91 -7.67 16.68
CA LEU A 218 -0.97 -9.02 17.22
C LEU A 218 -2.26 -9.68 16.75
N SER A 219 -2.20 -10.96 16.45
CA SER A 219 -3.42 -11.72 16.16
C SER A 219 -4.29 -11.83 17.42
N ASN A 220 -5.61 -12.01 17.23
CA ASN A 220 -6.51 -12.24 18.36
C ASN A 220 -6.08 -13.46 19.18
N GLU A 221 -5.63 -14.53 18.51
CA GLU A 221 -5.11 -15.75 19.15
C GLU A 221 -3.92 -15.44 20.07
N GLU A 222 -3.02 -14.54 19.67
CA GLU A 222 -1.88 -14.14 20.48
C GLU A 222 -2.27 -13.28 21.68
N VAL A 223 -3.23 -12.36 21.49
CA VAL A 223 -3.76 -11.51 22.56
C VAL A 223 -4.55 -12.33 23.57
N ASP A 224 -5.32 -13.33 23.10
CA ASP A 224 -6.17 -14.17 23.93
C ASP A 224 -5.38 -15.01 24.94
N ASN A 225 -4.09 -15.26 24.70
CA ASN A 225 -3.19 -15.90 25.68
C ASN A 225 -3.10 -15.09 26.99
N PHE A 226 -3.29 -13.77 26.93
CA PHE A 226 -3.20 -12.85 28.07
C PHE A 226 -4.55 -12.55 28.73
N LYS A 227 -5.66 -13.12 28.22
CA LYS A 227 -7.03 -12.80 28.62
C LYS A 227 -7.30 -12.91 30.13
N TYR A 228 -6.59 -13.81 30.81
CA TYR A 228 -6.77 -14.11 32.24
C TYR A 228 -5.66 -13.57 33.13
N GLU A 229 -4.70 -12.80 32.60
CA GLU A 229 -3.56 -12.29 33.36
C GLU A 229 -3.86 -11.06 34.21
N VAL A 230 -4.94 -10.33 33.90
CA VAL A 230 -5.33 -9.15 34.69
C VAL A 230 -6.03 -9.61 35.97
N LYS A 231 -5.27 -9.67 37.08
CA LYS A 231 -5.84 -9.89 38.41
C LYS A 231 -6.82 -8.75 38.73
N ALA A 232 -8.08 -9.10 39.03
CA ALA A 232 -9.04 -8.13 39.52
C ALA A 232 -8.47 -7.40 40.74
N ARG A 233 -8.61 -6.07 40.79
CA ARG A 233 -8.25 -5.27 41.98
C ARG A 233 -8.93 -5.90 43.20
N GLN A 234 -8.15 -6.43 44.13
CA GLN A 234 -8.65 -6.76 45.47
C GLN A 234 -9.11 -5.45 46.09
N VAL A 235 -10.42 -5.26 46.16
CA VAL A 235 -11.02 -4.20 46.98
C VAL A 235 -10.75 -4.61 48.42
N PHE A 236 -9.72 -4.04 49.03
CA PHE A 236 -9.57 -4.09 50.47
C PHE A 236 -10.72 -3.26 51.05
N LEU A 237 -11.71 -3.95 51.63
CA LEU A 237 -12.70 -3.34 52.50
C LEU A 237 -11.93 -2.86 53.75
N ILE A 238 -11.81 -1.56 53.90
CA ILE A 238 -11.40 -0.89 55.15
C ILE A 238 -12.62 -0.83 56.06
#